data_AF-A0A947V4B3-F1
#
_entry.id   AF-A0A947V4B3-F1
#
_cell.length_a   1.000
_cell.length_b   1.000
_cell.length_c   1.000
_cell.angle_alpha   90.00
_cell.angle_beta   90.00
_cell.angle_gamma   90.00
#
_symmetry.space_group_name_H-M   'P 1'
#
loop_
_entity.id
_entity.type
_entity.pdbx_description
1 polymer ?
#
loop_
_entity_poly.entity_id
_entity_poly.type
_entity_poly.pdbx_seq_one_letter_code
_entity_poly.pdbx_strand_id
1 'polypeptide(L)'
;MARQQVTLGKKIGGGFGVVLFLLAMVAGIYQFALTTATSTFTELIEIDMTIAVRANAALNHLNKCRRFERNFLLAGEDDKAKEQKNSYADLEDELDTLDALAKKANKPNIIAEVQKIRPLAEAYQKSFEEVAAAPEHERMSLEPNLRKTGKPAETALEKLTIQANDEANQGRVAAKDRADLKGILALSLGAIAIAIGSVLAFFLGREISATLKQVSTTLNEGAEQVAAAAGEVSSSSQTLAEG
;
A
#
# COMPACT_ATOMS: atom_id res chain seq x y z
N MET A 1 -19.67 -17.39 49.74
CA MET A 1 -20.25 -16.41 48.79
C MET A 1 -21.08 -17.17 47.76
N ALA A 2 -22.38 -16.89 47.68
CA ALA A 2 -23.27 -17.55 46.72
C ALA A 2 -22.93 -17.10 45.29
N ARG A 3 -22.50 -18.03 44.42
CA ARG A 3 -22.35 -17.75 42.99
C ARG A 3 -23.75 -17.57 42.40
N GLN A 4 -24.11 -16.34 42.04
CA GLN A 4 -25.31 -16.06 41.24
C GLN A 4 -25.26 -16.90 39.97
N GLN A 5 -26.23 -17.80 39.78
CA GLN A 5 -26.34 -18.58 38.56
C GLN A 5 -26.83 -17.67 37.43
N VAL A 6 -25.94 -17.43 36.45
CA VAL A 6 -26.26 -16.64 35.26
C VAL A 6 -27.29 -17.39 34.41
N THR A 7 -28.35 -16.71 33.98
CA THR A 7 -29.41 -17.32 33.15
C THR A 7 -28.87 -17.78 31.79
N LEU A 8 -29.44 -18.85 31.24
CA LEU A 8 -28.97 -19.49 29.99
C LEU A 8 -28.89 -18.49 28.82
N GLY A 9 -29.88 -17.60 28.69
CA GLY A 9 -29.88 -16.56 27.65
C GLY A 9 -28.71 -15.58 27.77
N LYS A 10 -28.32 -15.17 28.98
CA LYS A 10 -27.15 -14.31 29.20
C LYS A 10 -25.84 -15.03 28.88
N LYS A 11 -25.76 -16.34 29.12
CA LYS A 11 -24.59 -17.16 28.75
C LYS A 11 -24.43 -17.29 27.23
N ILE A 12 -25.52 -17.60 26.52
CA ILE A 12 -25.53 -17.73 25.05
C ILE A 12 -25.24 -16.37 24.39
N GLY A 13 -25.95 -15.32 24.81
CA GLY A 13 -25.76 -13.96 24.29
C GLY A 13 -24.34 -13.44 24.54
N GLY A 14 -23.75 -13.72 25.71
CA GLY A 14 -22.36 -13.40 26.01
C GLY A 14 -21.38 -14.13 25.08
N GLY A 15 -21.60 -15.42 24.82
CA GLY A 15 -20.79 -16.21 23.89
C GLY A 15 -20.80 -15.65 22.46
N PHE A 16 -21.98 -15.39 21.91
CA PHE A 16 -22.11 -14.77 20.59
C PHE A 16 -21.50 -13.37 20.55
N GLY A 17 -21.67 -12.57 21.62
CA GLY A 17 -21.07 -11.25 21.73
C GLY A 17 -19.54 -11.29 21.66
N VAL A 18 -18.90 -12.25 22.35
CA VAL A 18 -17.44 -12.41 22.30
C VAL A 18 -16.96 -12.87 20.93
N VAL A 19 -17.68 -13.80 20.28
CA VAL A 19 -17.33 -14.24 18.91
C VAL A 19 -17.41 -13.09 17.92
N LEU A 20 -18.49 -12.29 17.96
CA LEU A 20 -18.65 -11.12 17.10
C LEU A 20 -17.57 -10.07 17.37
N PHE A 21 -17.22 -9.85 18.64
CA PHE A 21 -16.15 -8.94 19.02
C PHE A 21 -14.78 -9.41 18.51
N LEU A 22 -14.45 -10.70 18.67
CA LEU A 22 -13.21 -11.28 18.14
C LEU A 22 -13.14 -11.16 16.61
N LEU A 23 -14.25 -11.43 15.92
CA LEU A 23 -14.34 -11.29 14.47
C LEU A 23 -14.11 -9.84 14.03
N ALA A 24 -14.77 -8.87 14.69
CA ALA A 24 -14.58 -7.46 14.42
C ALA A 24 -13.14 -7.00 14.70
N MET A 25 -12.52 -7.51 15.77
CA MET A 25 -11.12 -7.22 16.11
C MET A 25 -10.16 -7.74 15.03
N VAL A 26 -10.32 -8.99 14.61
CA VAL A 26 -9.49 -9.59 13.55
C VAL A 26 -9.67 -8.82 12.24
N ALA A 27 -10.91 -8.52 11.85
CA ALA A 27 -11.21 -7.73 10.66
C ALA A 27 -10.57 -6.34 10.72
N GLY A 28 -10.63 -5.66 11.87
CA GLY A 28 -10.01 -4.36 12.08
C GLY A 28 -8.48 -4.38 11.98
N ILE A 29 -7.83 -5.39 12.57
CA ILE A 29 -6.36 -5.57 12.49
C ILE A 29 -5.93 -5.82 11.04
N TYR A 30 -6.63 -6.71 10.34
CA TYR A 30 -6.37 -6.97 8.93
C TYR A 30 -6.56 -5.73 8.07
N GLN A 31 -7.63 -4.97 8.30
CA GLN A 31 -7.89 -3.75 7.54
C GLN A 31 -6.81 -2.70 7.80
N PHE A 32 -6.39 -2.51 9.05
CA PHE A 32 -5.31 -1.57 9.39
C PHE A 32 -3.96 -1.95 8.75
N ALA A 33 -3.61 -3.25 8.81
CA ALA A 33 -2.40 -3.77 8.18
C ALA A 33 -2.44 -3.57 6.66
N LEU A 34 -3.59 -3.89 6.03
CA LEU A 34 -3.81 -3.77 4.61
C LEU A 34 -3.75 -2.30 4.16
N THR A 35 -4.49 -1.39 4.79
CA THR A 35 -4.50 0.03 4.42
C THR A 35 -3.12 0.66 4.57
N THR A 36 -2.34 0.29 5.59
CA THR A 36 -0.97 0.80 5.70
C THR A 36 -0.07 0.26 4.59
N ALA A 37 -0.16 -1.04 4.29
CA ALA A 37 0.61 -1.65 3.22
C ALA A 37 0.28 -0.98 1.87
N THR A 38 -1.00 -0.85 1.55
CA THR A 38 -1.47 -0.16 0.34
C THR A 38 -0.97 1.28 0.29
N SER A 39 -1.12 2.07 1.35
CA SER A 39 -0.65 3.47 1.36
C SER A 39 0.85 3.60 1.12
N THR A 40 1.67 2.72 1.71
CA THR A 40 3.12 2.74 1.54
C THR A 40 3.52 2.35 0.12
N PHE A 41 2.82 1.35 -0.46
CA PHE A 41 3.01 0.96 -1.86
C PHE A 41 2.55 2.05 -2.83
N THR A 42 1.44 2.73 -2.56
CA THR A 42 0.94 3.84 -3.38
C THR A 42 1.94 4.98 -3.38
N GLU A 43 2.48 5.39 -2.22
CA GLU A 43 3.50 6.44 -2.14
C GLU A 43 4.75 6.08 -2.97
N LEU A 44 5.24 4.86 -2.83
CA LEU A 44 6.37 4.35 -3.60
C LEU A 44 6.13 4.35 -5.12
N ILE A 45 4.96 3.91 -5.58
CA ILE A 45 4.63 3.82 -7.01
C ILE A 45 4.35 5.19 -7.60
N GLU A 46 3.48 5.98 -6.96
CA GLU A 46 2.99 7.24 -7.50
C GLU A 46 3.99 8.38 -7.37
N ILE A 47 4.92 8.31 -6.40
CA ILE A 47 5.87 9.39 -6.15
C ILE A 47 7.27 8.95 -6.53
N ASP A 48 7.90 8.05 -5.77
CA ASP A 48 9.34 7.79 -5.91
C ASP A 48 9.70 7.16 -7.27
N MET A 49 8.97 6.12 -7.68
CA MET A 49 9.19 5.50 -8.99
C MET A 49 8.81 6.44 -10.14
N THR A 50 7.76 7.25 -9.97
CA THR A 50 7.37 8.21 -11.00
C THR A 50 8.45 9.29 -11.17
N ILE A 51 9.00 9.84 -10.08
CA ILE A 51 10.13 10.78 -10.13
C ILE A 51 11.36 10.13 -10.79
N ALA A 52 11.69 8.88 -10.46
CA ALA A 52 12.81 8.16 -11.07
C ALA A 52 12.63 7.96 -12.59
N VAL A 53 11.43 7.60 -13.03
CA VAL A 53 11.09 7.46 -14.47
C VAL A 53 11.21 8.80 -15.18
N ARG A 54 10.67 9.86 -14.59
CA ARG A 54 10.71 11.23 -15.14
C ARG A 54 12.14 11.79 -15.21
N ALA A 55 12.97 11.52 -14.21
CA ALA A 55 14.38 11.88 -14.22
C ALA A 55 15.16 11.18 -15.34
N ASN A 56 14.90 9.87 -15.53
CA ASN A 56 15.44 9.11 -16.66
C ASN A 56 14.94 9.67 -18.01
N ALA A 57 13.66 10.05 -18.12
CA ALA A 57 13.11 10.66 -19.31
C ALA A 57 13.82 11.98 -19.65
N ALA A 58 13.98 12.88 -18.66
CA ALA A 58 14.72 14.12 -18.82
C ALA A 58 16.16 13.87 -19.32
N LEU A 59 16.91 12.96 -18.69
CA LEU A 59 18.25 12.59 -19.16
C LEU A 59 18.23 12.05 -20.60
N ASN A 60 17.25 11.23 -20.95
CA ASN A 60 17.10 10.72 -22.31
C ASN A 60 16.78 11.82 -23.32
N HIS A 61 15.96 12.81 -22.97
CA HIS A 61 15.68 13.97 -23.83
C HIS A 61 16.91 14.86 -24.02
N LEU A 62 17.72 15.08 -22.98
CA LEU A 62 19.02 15.75 -23.15
C LEU A 62 19.96 14.95 -24.07
N ASN A 63 20.03 13.62 -23.91
CA ASN A 63 20.83 12.77 -24.79
C ASN A 63 20.35 12.81 -26.24
N LYS A 64 19.04 12.89 -26.48
CA LYS A 64 18.47 13.14 -27.82
C LYS A 64 18.89 14.50 -28.36
N CYS A 65 18.84 15.56 -27.55
CA CYS A 65 19.32 16.89 -27.94
C CYS A 65 20.76 16.81 -28.47
N ARG A 66 21.65 16.19 -27.69
CA ARG A 66 23.08 16.03 -28.06
C ARG A 66 23.30 15.16 -29.28
N ARG A 67 22.44 14.16 -29.49
CA ARG A 67 22.47 13.33 -30.71
C ARG A 67 22.06 14.14 -31.95
N PHE A 68 20.97 14.89 -31.87
CA PHE A 68 20.48 15.71 -32.97
C PHE A 68 21.41 16.88 -33.27
N GLU A 69 21.98 17.49 -32.24
CA GLU A 69 23.08 18.46 -32.35
C GLU A 69 24.24 17.91 -33.17
N ARG A 70 24.78 16.73 -32.81
CA ARG A 70 25.89 16.12 -33.55
C ARG A 70 25.51 15.85 -35.00
N ASN A 71 24.30 15.38 -35.25
CA ASN A 71 23.81 15.14 -36.60
C ASN A 71 23.69 16.45 -37.39
N PHE A 72 23.22 17.54 -36.76
CA PHE A 72 23.14 18.85 -37.37
C PHE A 72 24.53 19.41 -37.73
N LEU A 73 25.51 19.26 -36.82
CA LEU A 73 26.89 19.69 -37.07
C LEU A 73 27.59 18.90 -38.18
N LEU A 74 27.26 17.61 -38.34
CA LEU A 74 27.92 16.71 -39.30
C LEU A 74 27.23 16.64 -40.66
N ALA A 75 25.90 16.66 -40.69
CA ALA A 75 25.11 16.49 -41.91
C ALA A 75 24.53 17.80 -42.45
N GLY A 76 24.55 18.88 -41.66
CA GLY A 76 24.00 20.19 -42.06
C GLY A 76 22.49 20.23 -42.27
N GLU A 77 21.77 19.16 -41.90
CA GLU A 77 20.33 19.01 -42.12
C GLU A 77 19.52 19.88 -41.15
N ASP A 78 18.82 20.90 -41.65
CA ASP A 78 17.99 21.82 -40.85
C ASP A 78 16.88 21.08 -40.05
N ASP A 79 16.41 19.93 -40.54
CA ASP A 79 15.45 19.09 -39.83
C ASP A 79 15.99 18.61 -38.47
N LYS A 80 17.31 18.42 -38.34
CA LYS A 80 17.95 18.00 -37.09
C LYS A 80 18.01 19.12 -36.07
N ALA A 81 18.12 20.38 -36.50
CA ALA A 81 18.00 21.51 -35.58
C ALA A 81 16.58 21.61 -35.00
N LYS A 82 15.55 21.31 -35.80
CA LYS A 82 14.16 21.26 -35.32
C LYS A 82 13.94 20.09 -34.34
N GLU A 83 14.45 18.90 -34.64
CA GLU A 83 14.37 17.73 -33.75
C GLU A 83 15.11 17.95 -32.42
N GLN A 84 16.26 18.65 -32.44
CA GLN A 84 16.98 19.07 -31.24
C GLN A 84 16.08 19.98 -30.39
N LYS A 85 15.48 21.02 -30.99
CA LYS A 85 14.63 21.99 -30.27
C LYS A 85 13.39 21.33 -29.66
N ASN A 86 12.76 20.41 -30.39
CA ASN A 86 11.64 19.64 -29.86
C ASN A 86 12.06 18.77 -28.67
N SER A 87 13.23 18.12 -28.76
CA SER A 87 13.77 17.32 -27.64
C SER A 87 14.12 18.19 -26.43
N TYR A 88 14.52 19.44 -26.64
CA TYR A 88 14.75 20.39 -25.56
C TYR A 88 13.44 20.84 -24.90
N ALA A 89 12.39 21.09 -25.69
CA ALA A 89 11.06 21.37 -25.14
C ALA A 89 10.54 20.20 -24.28
N ASP A 90 10.69 18.97 -24.77
CA ASP A 90 10.34 17.78 -23.98
C ASP A 90 11.16 17.68 -22.67
N LEU A 91 12.45 18.08 -22.70
CA LEU A 91 13.29 18.14 -21.49
C LEU A 91 12.73 19.15 -20.48
N GLU A 92 12.38 20.36 -20.91
CA GLU A 92 11.78 21.37 -20.03
C GLU A 92 10.46 20.90 -19.43
N ASP A 93 9.59 20.26 -20.23
CA ASP A 93 8.32 19.68 -19.76
C ASP A 93 8.54 18.60 -18.68
N GLU A 94 9.58 17.76 -18.84
CA GLU A 94 9.95 16.77 -17.83
C GLU A 94 10.52 17.43 -16.56
N LEU A 95 11.30 18.52 -16.69
CA LEU A 95 11.79 19.28 -15.54
C LEU A 95 10.66 20.00 -14.80
N ASP A 96 9.65 20.52 -15.49
CA ASP A 96 8.43 21.11 -14.92
C ASP A 96 7.63 20.07 -14.15
N THR A 97 7.45 18.90 -14.76
CA THR A 97 6.74 17.77 -14.15
C THR A 97 7.48 17.29 -12.90
N LEU A 98 8.81 17.16 -12.96
CA LEU A 98 9.64 16.77 -11.81
C LEU A 98 9.54 17.77 -10.65
N ASP A 99 9.62 19.07 -10.93
CA ASP A 99 9.49 20.11 -9.91
C ASP A 99 8.10 20.09 -9.26
N ALA A 100 7.03 19.96 -10.05
CA ALA A 100 5.65 19.87 -9.55
C ALA A 100 5.44 18.62 -8.68
N LEU A 101 5.91 17.45 -9.13
CA LEU A 101 5.84 16.21 -8.37
C LEU A 101 6.64 16.32 -7.06
N ALA A 102 7.86 16.84 -7.13
CA ALA A 102 8.72 16.99 -5.96
C ALA A 102 8.14 17.97 -4.93
N LYS A 103 7.49 19.06 -5.37
CA LYS A 103 6.75 19.98 -4.49
C LYS A 103 5.55 19.30 -3.83
N LYS A 104 4.73 18.59 -4.61
CA LYS A 104 3.57 17.84 -4.08
C LYS A 104 3.99 16.78 -3.06
N ALA A 105 5.12 16.12 -3.31
CA ALA A 105 5.71 15.12 -2.44
C ALA A 105 6.59 15.67 -1.31
N ASN A 106 6.77 16.99 -1.23
CA ASN A 106 7.66 17.66 -0.27
C ASN A 106 9.10 17.09 -0.27
N LYS A 107 9.70 16.93 -1.45
CA LYS A 107 11.07 16.44 -1.66
C LYS A 107 12.05 17.58 -1.99
N PRO A 108 12.56 18.32 -0.99
CA PRO A 108 13.40 19.50 -1.20
C PRO A 108 14.69 19.22 -1.96
N ASN A 109 15.26 18.02 -1.82
CA ASN A 109 16.48 17.63 -2.52
C ASN A 109 16.26 17.57 -4.05
N ILE A 110 15.14 16.99 -4.49
CA ILE A 110 14.80 16.91 -5.92
C ILE A 110 14.49 18.30 -6.46
N ILE A 111 13.75 19.12 -5.72
CA ILE A 111 13.48 20.53 -6.08
C ILE A 111 14.80 21.29 -6.29
N ALA A 112 15.73 21.17 -5.34
CA ALA A 112 17.01 21.86 -5.40
C ALA A 112 17.89 21.39 -6.58
N GLU A 113 17.88 20.10 -6.93
CA GLU A 113 18.62 19.61 -8.10
C GLU A 113 17.97 20.06 -9.41
N VAL A 114 16.62 20.04 -9.53
CA VAL A 114 15.93 20.57 -10.71
C VAL A 114 16.23 22.06 -10.91
N GLN A 115 16.22 22.85 -9.83
CA GLN A 115 16.59 24.28 -9.87
C GLN A 115 18.04 24.53 -10.31
N LYS A 116 18.96 23.59 -10.05
CA LYS A 116 20.34 23.65 -10.56
C LYS A 116 20.44 23.23 -12.02
N ILE A 117 19.64 22.25 -12.45
CA ILE A 117 19.69 21.70 -13.81
C ILE A 117 19.16 22.72 -14.83
N ARG A 118 18.06 23.41 -14.54
CA ARG A 118 17.44 24.38 -15.47
C ARG A 118 18.41 25.41 -16.06
N PRO A 119 19.16 26.20 -15.27
CA PRO A 119 20.09 27.17 -15.84
C PRO A 119 21.22 26.52 -16.65
N LEU A 120 21.59 25.27 -16.35
CA LEU A 120 22.58 24.52 -17.15
C LEU A 120 22.00 24.08 -18.50
N ALA A 121 20.76 23.58 -18.49
CA ALA A 121 20.02 23.20 -19.69
C ALA A 121 19.76 24.43 -20.59
N GLU A 122 19.37 25.56 -20.01
CA GLU A 122 19.20 26.82 -20.74
C GLU A 122 20.50 27.33 -21.34
N ALA A 123 21.61 27.26 -20.60
CA ALA A 123 22.93 27.67 -21.11
C ALA A 123 23.38 26.79 -22.28
N TYR A 124 23.12 25.48 -22.20
CA TYR A 124 23.33 24.54 -23.28
C TYR A 124 22.47 24.89 -24.51
N GLN A 125 21.17 25.13 -24.32
CA GLN A 125 20.26 25.47 -25.40
C GLN A 125 20.64 26.77 -26.11
N LYS A 126 21.03 27.80 -25.36
CA LYS A 126 21.54 29.06 -25.93
C LYS A 126 22.80 28.84 -26.76
N SER A 127 23.73 28.02 -26.29
CA SER A 127 24.92 27.66 -27.07
C SER A 127 24.56 26.92 -28.36
N PHE A 128 23.54 26.06 -28.32
CA PHE A 128 23.07 25.36 -29.52
C PHE A 128 22.43 26.33 -30.51
N GLU A 129 21.65 27.30 -30.04
CA GLU A 129 21.02 28.32 -30.89
C GLU A 129 22.05 29.22 -31.58
N GLU A 130 23.14 29.58 -30.90
CA GLU A 130 24.29 30.26 -31.51
C GLU A 130 24.90 29.44 -32.65
N VAL A 131 25.08 28.13 -32.42
CA VAL A 131 25.58 27.19 -33.44
C VAL A 131 24.60 27.04 -34.61
N ALA A 132 23.30 26.97 -34.33
CA ALA A 132 22.27 26.83 -35.36
C ALA A 132 22.14 28.09 -36.23
N ALA A 133 22.34 29.27 -35.65
CA ALA A 133 22.33 30.55 -36.37
C ALA A 133 23.63 30.85 -37.13
N ALA A 134 24.75 30.22 -36.76
CA ALA A 134 26.04 30.43 -37.40
C ALA A 134 26.11 29.83 -38.83
N PRO A 135 26.87 30.47 -39.74
CA PRO A 135 27.19 29.88 -41.06
C PRO A 135 27.86 28.51 -40.92
N GLU A 136 27.58 27.58 -41.83
CA GLU A 136 28.05 26.18 -41.76
C GLU A 136 29.56 26.05 -41.48
N HIS A 137 30.38 26.85 -42.16
CA HIS A 137 31.84 26.84 -42.00
C HIS A 137 32.34 27.32 -40.63
N GLU A 138 31.51 28.04 -39.86
CA GLU A 138 31.84 28.53 -38.53
C GLU A 138 31.33 27.60 -37.42
N ARG A 139 30.30 26.78 -37.68
CA ARG A 139 29.63 25.92 -36.69
C ARG A 139 30.60 25.00 -35.94
N MET A 140 31.57 24.42 -36.65
CA MET A 140 32.55 23.51 -36.05
C MET A 140 33.47 24.20 -35.03
N SER A 141 33.72 25.50 -35.20
CA SER A 141 34.54 26.29 -34.26
C SER A 141 33.82 26.55 -32.92
N LEU A 142 32.49 26.44 -32.91
CA LEU A 142 31.61 26.68 -31.76
C LEU A 142 31.28 25.38 -30.98
N GLU A 143 31.55 24.19 -31.55
CA GLU A 143 31.37 22.89 -30.89
C GLU A 143 32.02 22.81 -29.50
N PRO A 144 33.25 23.31 -29.26
CA PRO A 144 33.87 23.23 -27.94
C PRO A 144 33.07 23.97 -26.86
N ASN A 145 32.45 25.10 -27.20
CA ASN A 145 31.60 25.84 -26.28
C ASN A 145 30.31 25.08 -25.98
N LEU A 146 29.69 24.51 -27.01
CA LEU A 146 28.48 23.70 -26.87
C LEU A 146 28.70 22.46 -25.99
N ARG A 147 29.84 21.78 -26.17
CA ARG A 147 30.25 20.66 -25.30
C ARG A 147 30.50 21.12 -23.86
N LYS A 148 31.10 22.29 -23.67
CA LYS A 148 31.38 22.88 -22.36
C LYS A 148 30.09 23.23 -21.60
N THR A 149 29.06 23.73 -22.27
CA THR A 149 27.76 24.06 -21.65
C THR A 149 26.85 22.85 -21.48
N GLY A 150 26.91 21.86 -22.38
CA GLY A 150 26.13 20.62 -22.27
C GLY A 150 26.61 19.64 -21.22
N LYS A 151 27.92 19.53 -20.96
CA LYS A 151 28.45 18.53 -20.01
C LYS A 151 27.96 18.71 -18.56
N PRO A 152 27.92 19.93 -18.00
CA PRO A 152 27.36 20.15 -16.66
C PRO A 152 25.89 19.73 -16.54
N ALA A 153 25.06 20.02 -17.56
CA ALA A 153 23.65 19.62 -17.57
C ALA A 153 23.50 18.09 -17.58
N GLU A 154 24.30 17.40 -18.40
CA GLU A 154 24.35 15.93 -18.43
C GLU A 154 24.73 15.35 -17.06
N THR A 155 25.84 15.81 -16.47
CA THR A 155 26.29 15.32 -15.16
C THR A 155 25.28 15.59 -14.05
N ALA A 156 24.60 16.75 -14.08
CA ALA A 156 23.57 17.07 -13.10
C ALA A 156 22.32 16.17 -13.26
N LEU A 157 21.89 15.89 -14.50
CA LEU A 157 20.77 14.99 -14.78
C LEU A 157 21.11 13.52 -14.49
N GLU A 158 22.33 13.06 -14.77
CA GLU A 158 22.82 11.73 -14.37
C GLU A 158 22.77 11.58 -12.86
N LYS A 159 23.27 12.57 -12.12
CA LYS A 159 23.23 12.57 -10.65
C LYS A 159 21.80 12.56 -10.11
N LEU A 160 20.91 13.39 -10.66
CA LEU A 160 19.49 13.40 -10.28
C LEU A 160 18.84 12.03 -10.55
N THR A 161 19.15 11.42 -11.69
CA THR A 161 18.64 10.10 -12.06
C THR A 161 19.10 9.04 -11.07
N ILE A 162 20.39 9.00 -10.74
CA ILE A 162 20.93 8.06 -9.74
C ILE A 162 20.24 8.28 -8.40
N GLN A 163 20.17 9.52 -7.93
CA GLN A 163 19.52 9.85 -6.66
C GLN A 163 18.05 9.41 -6.63
N ALA A 164 17.29 9.70 -7.68
CA ALA A 164 15.87 9.35 -7.72
C ALA A 164 15.65 7.83 -7.78
N ASN A 165 16.51 7.09 -8.49
CA ASN A 165 16.47 5.62 -8.49
C ASN A 165 16.87 5.03 -7.12
N ASP A 166 17.86 5.62 -6.44
CA ASP A 166 18.25 5.19 -5.10
C ASP A 166 17.14 5.45 -4.08
N GLU A 167 16.48 6.62 -4.12
CA GLU A 167 15.31 6.92 -3.30
C GLU A 167 14.17 5.93 -3.56
N ALA A 168 13.87 5.61 -4.82
CA ALA A 168 12.86 4.62 -5.18
C ALA A 168 13.23 3.19 -4.73
N ASN A 169 14.50 2.81 -4.82
CA ASN A 169 14.98 1.52 -4.35
C ASN A 169 14.92 1.40 -2.82
N GLN A 170 15.32 2.45 -2.10
CA GLN A 170 15.19 2.51 -0.65
C GLN A 170 13.72 2.47 -0.21
N GLY A 171 12.86 3.20 -0.91
CA GLY A 171 11.41 3.15 -0.70
C GLY A 171 10.86 1.74 -0.92
N ARG A 172 11.31 1.01 -1.95
CA ARG A 172 10.98 -0.41 -2.19
C ARG A 172 11.35 -1.31 -1.02
N VAL A 173 12.58 -1.19 -0.52
CA VAL A 173 13.07 -2.00 0.60
C VAL A 173 12.28 -1.68 1.87
N ALA A 174 12.11 -0.39 2.19
CA ALA A 174 11.36 0.04 3.36
C ALA A 174 9.87 -0.37 3.28
N ALA A 175 9.25 -0.28 2.10
CA ALA A 175 7.87 -0.71 1.89
C ALA A 175 7.72 -2.22 2.10
N LYS A 176 8.67 -3.01 1.59
CA LYS A 176 8.71 -4.46 1.82
C LYS A 176 8.88 -4.80 3.30
N ASP A 177 9.87 -4.23 3.97
CA ASP A 177 10.14 -4.51 5.39
C ASP A 177 8.96 -4.13 6.29
N ARG A 178 8.33 -2.97 6.02
CA ARG A 178 7.14 -2.51 6.76
C ARG A 178 5.93 -3.41 6.50
N ALA A 179 5.73 -3.85 5.25
CA ALA A 179 4.65 -4.77 4.91
C ALA A 179 4.86 -6.14 5.57
N ASP A 180 6.09 -6.67 5.54
CA ASP A 180 6.42 -7.97 6.13
C ASP A 180 6.25 -7.94 7.66
N LEU A 181 6.77 -6.90 8.35
CA LEU A 181 6.63 -6.77 9.80
C LEU A 181 5.15 -6.67 10.22
N LYS A 182 4.36 -5.82 9.54
CA LYS A 182 2.93 -5.65 9.86
C LYS A 182 2.11 -6.87 9.49
N GLY A 183 2.47 -7.57 8.41
CA GLY A 183 1.84 -8.83 8.01
C GLY A 183 2.04 -9.92 9.06
N ILE A 184 3.26 -10.09 9.58
CA ILE A 184 3.57 -11.06 10.63
C ILE A 184 2.85 -10.70 11.95
N LEU A 185 2.81 -9.42 12.31
CA LEU A 185 2.06 -8.95 13.48
C LEU A 185 0.55 -9.22 13.34
N ALA A 186 -0.04 -8.94 12.17
CA ALA A 186 -1.45 -9.23 11.92
C ALA A 186 -1.75 -10.73 11.98
N LEU A 187 -0.87 -11.56 11.41
CA LEU A 187 -1.03 -13.02 11.38
C LEU A 187 -0.91 -13.63 12.78
N SER A 188 0.06 -13.17 13.60
CA SER A 188 0.21 -13.62 14.98
C SER A 188 -0.99 -13.22 15.86
N LEU A 189 -1.50 -11.98 15.73
CA LEU A 189 -2.71 -11.55 16.43
C LEU A 189 -3.96 -12.34 16.00
N GLY A 190 -4.11 -12.62 14.70
CA GLY A 190 -5.16 -13.48 14.18
C GLY A 190 -5.09 -14.90 14.76
N ALA A 191 -3.89 -15.48 14.81
CA ALA A 191 -3.69 -16.80 15.41
C ALA A 191 -4.06 -16.83 16.90
N ILE A 192 -3.69 -15.80 17.66
CA ILE A 192 -4.07 -15.66 19.08
C ILE A 192 -5.60 -15.54 19.22
N ALA A 193 -6.26 -14.73 18.39
CA ALA A 193 -7.71 -14.57 18.41
C ALA A 193 -8.44 -15.90 18.13
N ILE A 194 -7.95 -16.68 17.16
CA ILE A 194 -8.49 -18.02 16.85
C ILE A 194 -8.29 -18.98 18.02
N ALA A 195 -7.11 -18.97 18.66
CA ALA A 195 -6.83 -19.81 19.81
C ALA A 195 -7.75 -19.48 20.99
N ILE A 196 -7.93 -18.19 21.31
CA ILE A 196 -8.84 -17.72 22.36
C ILE A 196 -10.29 -18.09 22.02
N GLY A 197 -10.72 -17.86 20.78
CA GLY A 197 -12.06 -18.21 20.31
C GLY A 197 -12.33 -19.71 20.42
N SER A 198 -11.36 -20.55 20.11
CA SER A 198 -11.46 -22.02 20.20
C SER A 198 -11.59 -22.48 21.65
N VAL A 199 -10.79 -21.92 22.57
CA VAL A 199 -10.87 -22.21 24.00
C VAL A 199 -12.25 -21.82 24.54
N LEU A 200 -12.72 -20.60 24.23
CA LEU A 200 -14.03 -20.13 24.68
C LEU A 200 -15.18 -20.97 24.11
N ALA A 201 -15.12 -21.34 22.83
CA ALA A 201 -16.12 -22.19 22.19
C ALA A 201 -16.19 -23.57 22.88
N PHE A 202 -15.05 -24.16 23.23
CA PHE A 202 -15.00 -25.41 23.96
C PHE A 202 -15.67 -25.31 25.35
N PHE A 203 -15.35 -24.28 26.14
CA PHE A 203 -15.92 -24.10 27.47
C PHE A 203 -17.43 -23.82 27.43
N LEU A 204 -17.87 -22.92 26.54
CA LEU A 204 -19.30 -22.58 26.39
C LEU A 204 -20.09 -23.79 25.87
N GLY A 205 -19.56 -24.51 24.87
CA GLY A 205 -20.19 -25.72 24.35
C GLY A 205 -20.35 -26.79 25.42
N ARG A 206 -19.33 -26.97 26.27
CA ARG A 206 -19.37 -27.95 27.38
C ARG A 206 -20.38 -27.56 28.45
N GLU A 207 -20.44 -26.28 28.86
CA GLU A 207 -21.41 -25.81 29.85
C GLU A 207 -22.86 -25.88 29.36
N ILE A 208 -23.12 -25.45 28.13
CA ILE A 208 -24.46 -25.47 27.53
C ILE A 208 -24.95 -26.92 27.41
N SER A 209 -24.10 -27.81 26.89
CA SER A 209 -24.44 -29.24 26.75
C SER A 209 -24.75 -29.88 28.10
N ALA A 210 -23.97 -29.58 29.15
CA ALA A 210 -24.21 -30.10 30.49
C ALA A 210 -25.55 -29.61 31.07
N THR A 211 -25.85 -28.32 30.91
CA THR A 211 -27.10 -27.72 31.41
C THR A 211 -28.31 -28.30 30.68
N LEU A 212 -28.25 -28.43 29.36
CA LEU A 212 -29.31 -29.06 28.56
C LEU A 212 -29.52 -30.53 28.94
N LYS A 213 -28.43 -31.28 29.18
CA LYS A 213 -28.52 -32.67 29.64
C LYS A 213 -29.23 -32.77 30.98
N GLN A 214 -28.89 -31.90 31.93
CA GLN A 214 -29.54 -31.88 33.25
C GLN A 214 -31.03 -31.56 33.14
N VAL A 215 -31.40 -30.53 32.38
CA VAL A 215 -32.81 -30.16 32.14
C VAL A 215 -33.57 -31.30 31.47
N SER A 216 -32.98 -31.97 30.48
CA SER A 216 -33.56 -33.13 29.80
C SER A 216 -33.79 -34.30 30.74
N THR A 217 -32.84 -34.60 31.63
CA THR A 217 -32.98 -35.68 32.62
C THR A 217 -34.08 -35.37 33.62
N THR A 218 -34.11 -34.16 34.19
CA THR A 218 -35.15 -33.75 35.15
C THR A 218 -36.55 -33.74 34.52
N LEU A 219 -36.68 -33.33 33.25
CA LEU A 219 -37.95 -33.41 32.52
C LEU A 219 -38.41 -34.86 32.32
N ASN A 220 -37.49 -35.77 31.99
CA ASN A 220 -37.79 -37.19 31.81
C ASN A 220 -38.26 -37.82 33.13
N GLU A 221 -37.53 -37.58 34.23
CA GLU A 221 -37.91 -38.04 35.57
C GLU A 221 -39.27 -37.47 36.00
N GLY A 222 -39.52 -36.18 35.77
CA GLY A 222 -40.80 -35.56 36.07
C GLY A 222 -41.96 -36.13 35.24
N ALA A 223 -41.73 -36.42 33.96
CA ALA A 223 -42.72 -37.08 33.11
C ALA A 223 -43.04 -38.51 33.62
N GLU A 224 -42.02 -39.24 34.07
CA GLU A 224 -42.16 -40.58 34.63
C GLU A 224 -42.89 -40.57 35.98
N GLN A 225 -42.63 -39.57 36.83
CA GLN A 225 -43.39 -39.36 38.08
C GLN A 225 -44.85 -39.00 37.81
N VAL A 226 -45.13 -38.13 36.85
CA VAL A 226 -46.51 -37.77 36.46
C VAL A 226 -47.24 -38.99 35.89
N ALA A 227 -46.57 -39.79 35.06
CA ALA A 227 -47.13 -41.03 34.52
C ALA A 227 -47.44 -42.05 35.63
N ALA A 228 -46.52 -42.22 36.60
CA ALA A 228 -46.72 -43.10 37.75
C ALA A 228 -47.87 -42.63 38.64
N ALA A 229 -47.93 -41.34 38.98
CA ALA A 229 -49.01 -40.75 39.76
C ALA A 229 -50.36 -40.84 39.03
N ALA A 230 -50.39 -40.62 37.72
CA ALA A 230 -51.59 -40.82 36.91
C ALA A 230 -52.04 -42.29 36.92
N GLY A 231 -51.10 -43.24 36.88
CA GLY A 231 -51.37 -44.67 37.04
C GLY A 231 -51.95 -45.01 38.41
N GLU A 232 -51.38 -44.45 39.49
CA GLU A 232 -51.83 -44.66 40.86
C GLU A 232 -53.23 -44.09 41.09
N VAL A 233 -53.50 -42.86 40.62
CA VAL A 233 -54.82 -42.21 40.68
C VAL A 233 -55.84 -42.97 39.83
N SER A 234 -55.46 -43.43 38.63
CA SER A 234 -56.33 -44.26 37.79
C SER A 234 -56.67 -45.58 38.47
N SER A 235 -55.70 -46.25 39.09
CA SER A 235 -55.93 -47.49 39.84
C SER A 235 -56.82 -47.27 41.07
N SER A 236 -56.62 -46.16 41.80
CA SER A 236 -57.45 -45.79 42.95
C SER A 236 -58.88 -45.39 42.54
N SER A 237 -59.03 -44.77 41.37
CA SER A 237 -60.35 -44.44 40.81
C SER A 237 -61.10 -45.70 40.40
N GLN A 238 -60.40 -46.72 39.88
CA GLN A 238 -61.00 -47.99 39.50
C GLN A 238 -61.47 -48.79 40.72
N THR A 239 -60.65 -48.89 41.78
CA THR A 239 -61.06 -49.56 43.01
C THR A 239 -62.25 -48.86 43.70
N LEU A 240 -62.34 -47.53 43.63
CA LEU A 240 -63.48 -46.77 44.16
C LEU A 240 -64.75 -46.91 43.32
N ALA A 241 -64.64 -47.14 42.01
CA ALA A 241 -65.80 -47.34 41.13
C ALA A 241 -66.36 -48.78 41.19
N GLU A 242 -65.52 -49.76 41.54
CA GLU A 242 -65.89 -51.19 41.65
C GLU A 242 -66.36 -51.60 43.06
N GLY A 243 -66.15 -50.78 44.09
CA GLY A 243 -66.59 -51.00 45.47
C GLY A 243 -67.84 -50.21 45.85
#